data_AF-A0AAN8EMU5-F1
#
_entry.id   AF-A0AAN8EMU5-F1
#
_cell.length_a   1.000
_cell.length_b   1.000
_cell.length_c   1.000
_cell.angle_alpha   90.00
_cell.angle_beta   90.00
_cell.angle_gamma   90.00
#
_symmetry.space_group_name_H-M   'P 1'
#
loop_
_entity.id
_entity.type
_entity.pdbx_description
1 polymer ?
#
loop_
_entity_poly.entity_id
_entity_poly.type
_entity_poly.pdbx_seq_one_letter_code
_entity_poly.pdbx_strand_id
1 'polypeptide(L)'
;MAELTTPRYTIRYATEHDIPDILRMIQELASYERALHEVLATEEKLFDTLSFPTSTDEKVRSKPGAAKTLLVVPKGDVSDTSGASNVAHDVAGKLEVETSGNAGPTASTSGNGATFVGGAPASNVAQEVAGQLEVETSDNAGPKPSEAGNTGKEQIAGMALFFNNYSTWLAKPGIYLEDLYVRPAFRKRGYGKALLQALARECVAKDYGRLEWSVLKWNKPSIDFYESETIGAVSNREEWEGMRVTGDSLVKLAESRTS
;
A
#
# COMPACT_ATOMS: atom_id res chain seq x y z
N MET A 1 8.59 -5.77 -10.40
CA MET A 1 8.19 -7.12 -9.94
C MET A 1 7.50 -7.83 -11.08
N ALA A 2 7.62 -9.16 -11.21
CA ALA A 2 6.72 -9.91 -12.10
C ALA A 2 5.32 -9.96 -11.49
N GLU A 3 4.28 -10.28 -12.25
CA GLU A 3 2.94 -10.52 -11.71
C GLU A 3 3.00 -11.58 -10.58
N LEU A 4 2.33 -11.30 -9.46
CA LEU A 4 2.20 -12.24 -8.35
C LEU A 4 0.81 -12.85 -8.36
N THR A 5 0.75 -14.13 -8.71
CA THR A 5 -0.52 -14.86 -8.82
C THR A 5 -0.65 -15.89 -7.70
N THR A 6 -1.79 -15.89 -7.03
CA THR A 6 -2.18 -16.92 -6.05
C THR A 6 -3.49 -17.59 -6.50
N PRO A 7 -3.94 -18.67 -5.84
CA PRO A 7 -5.27 -19.22 -6.10
C PRO A 7 -6.42 -18.24 -5.82
N ARG A 8 -6.21 -17.26 -4.92
CA ARG A 8 -7.28 -16.35 -4.46
C ARG A 8 -7.28 -14.98 -5.15
N TYR A 9 -6.13 -14.52 -5.62
CA TYR A 9 -5.98 -13.20 -6.23
C TYR A 9 -4.70 -13.11 -7.06
N THR A 10 -4.68 -12.12 -7.93
CA THR A 10 -3.51 -11.65 -8.66
C THR A 10 -3.13 -10.25 -8.19
N ILE A 11 -1.83 -9.98 -8.00
CA ILE A 11 -1.27 -8.64 -7.92
C ILE A 11 -0.45 -8.37 -9.17
N ARG A 12 -0.83 -7.33 -9.89
CA ARG A 12 -0.15 -6.89 -11.12
C ARG A 12 0.04 -5.38 -11.10
N TYR A 13 0.94 -4.89 -11.95
CA TYR A 13 0.95 -3.47 -12.25
C TYR A 13 -0.32 -3.08 -13.03
N ALA A 14 -0.73 -1.83 -12.83
CA ALA A 14 -1.72 -1.20 -13.67
C ALA A 14 -1.21 -1.03 -15.10
N THR A 15 -2.16 -0.95 -16.01
CA THR A 15 -2.03 -0.56 -17.42
C THR A 15 -2.84 0.72 -17.65
N GLU A 16 -2.70 1.33 -18.83
CA GLU A 16 -3.51 2.49 -19.20
C GLU A 16 -5.03 2.21 -19.18
N HIS A 17 -5.45 0.96 -19.44
CA HIS A 17 -6.86 0.55 -19.39
C HIS A 17 -7.45 0.50 -17.97
N ASP A 18 -6.60 0.57 -16.95
CA ASP A 18 -7.02 0.60 -15.55
C ASP A 18 -7.25 2.02 -15.02
N ILE A 19 -6.93 3.07 -15.78
CA ILE A 19 -7.06 4.48 -15.36
C ILE A 19 -8.47 4.83 -14.83
N PRO A 20 -9.58 4.43 -15.47
CA PRO A 20 -10.91 4.72 -14.93
C PRO A 20 -11.14 4.10 -13.55
N ASP A 21 -10.61 2.90 -13.30
CA ASP A 21 -10.73 2.23 -12.01
C ASP A 21 -9.81 2.86 -10.94
N ILE A 22 -8.61 3.31 -11.34
CA ILE A 22 -7.69 4.07 -10.48
C ILE A 22 -8.35 5.40 -10.06
N LEU A 23 -8.84 6.18 -11.02
CA LEU A 23 -9.50 7.46 -10.74
C LEU A 23 -10.68 7.28 -9.78
N ARG A 24 -11.50 6.25 -10.02
CA ARG A 24 -12.61 5.91 -9.12
C ARG A 24 -12.13 5.58 -7.72
N MET A 25 -11.07 4.79 -7.57
CA MET A 25 -10.52 4.48 -6.24
C MET A 25 -9.94 5.71 -5.54
N ILE A 26 -9.28 6.62 -6.27
CA ILE A 26 -8.82 7.93 -5.72
C ILE A 26 -10.02 8.73 -5.19
N GLN A 27 -11.11 8.81 -5.95
CA GLN A 27 -12.30 9.55 -5.55
C GLN A 27 -13.03 8.91 -4.36
N GLU A 28 -13.20 7.58 -4.37
CA GLU A 28 -13.77 6.82 -3.24
C GLU A 28 -12.94 7.05 -1.96
N LEU A 29 -11.62 7.08 -2.12
CA LEU A 29 -10.68 7.29 -1.03
C LEU A 29 -10.72 8.72 -0.47
N ALA A 30 -10.70 9.73 -1.35
CA ALA A 30 -10.84 11.12 -0.94
C ALA A 30 -12.21 11.42 -0.33
N SER A 31 -13.27 10.74 -0.79
CA SER A 31 -14.59 10.83 -0.16
C SER A 31 -14.58 10.31 1.28
N TYR A 32 -13.93 9.18 1.53
CA TYR A 32 -13.76 8.64 2.88
C TYR A 32 -13.01 9.62 3.80
N GLU A 33 -12.00 10.32 3.28
CA GLU A 33 -11.25 11.33 4.03
C GLU A 33 -11.90 12.71 4.11
N ARG A 34 -13.09 12.90 3.51
CA ARG A 34 -13.77 14.21 3.42
C ARG A 34 -12.97 15.25 2.64
N ALA A 35 -12.09 14.80 1.74
CA ALA A 35 -11.21 15.62 0.90
C ALA A 35 -11.53 15.51 -0.60
N LEU A 36 -12.72 15.02 -0.98
CA LEU A 36 -13.10 14.85 -2.40
C LEU A 36 -12.94 16.14 -3.24
N HIS A 37 -13.17 17.30 -2.63
CA HIS A 37 -13.03 18.61 -3.27
C HIS A 37 -11.58 18.98 -3.64
N GLU A 38 -10.58 18.28 -3.07
CA GLU A 38 -9.16 18.44 -3.40
C GLU A 38 -8.75 17.58 -4.61
N VAL A 39 -9.60 16.65 -5.06
CA VAL A 39 -9.28 15.76 -6.17
C VAL A 39 -9.41 16.50 -7.51
N LEU A 40 -8.27 16.98 -8.01
CA LEU A 40 -8.15 17.58 -9.34
C LEU A 40 -7.75 16.56 -10.43
N ALA A 41 -7.60 15.29 -10.06
CA ALA A 41 -7.24 14.21 -10.98
C ALA A 41 -8.34 13.97 -12.01
N THR A 42 -7.93 13.78 -13.26
CA THR A 42 -8.77 13.37 -14.38
C THR A 42 -8.10 12.19 -15.07
N GLU A 43 -8.84 11.42 -15.89
CA GLU A 43 -8.24 10.30 -16.62
C GLU A 43 -7.07 10.75 -17.51
N GLU A 44 -7.21 11.90 -18.18
CA GLU A 44 -6.15 12.53 -18.96
C GLU A 44 -4.90 12.85 -18.11
N LYS A 45 -5.07 13.52 -16.97
CA LYS A 45 -3.94 13.82 -16.08
C LYS A 45 -3.26 12.56 -15.55
N LEU A 46 -4.04 11.53 -15.22
CA LEU A 46 -3.49 10.25 -14.74
C LEU A 46 -2.76 9.50 -15.86
N PHE A 47 -3.27 9.54 -17.09
CA PHE A 47 -2.56 9.02 -18.26
C PHE A 47 -1.20 9.70 -18.44
N ASP A 48 -1.16 11.03 -18.30
CA ASP A 48 0.06 11.82 -18.46
C ASP A 48 1.07 11.66 -17.32
N THR A 49 0.62 11.34 -16.10
CA THR A 49 1.48 11.36 -14.90
C THR A 49 1.79 9.97 -14.33
N LEU A 50 1.02 8.93 -14.63
CA LEU A 50 1.32 7.56 -14.19
C LEU A 50 2.27 6.84 -15.15
N SER A 51 3.01 5.88 -14.64
CA SER A 51 3.93 4.99 -15.35
C SER A 51 3.36 3.58 -15.35
N PHE A 52 3.26 2.98 -16.53
CA PHE A 52 2.77 1.62 -16.74
C PHE A 52 3.93 0.75 -17.28
N PRO A 53 4.28 -0.37 -16.63
CA PRO A 53 5.27 -1.28 -17.18
C PRO A 53 4.67 -1.95 -18.42
N THR A 54 5.45 -1.93 -19.50
CA THR A 54 5.10 -2.25 -20.90
C THR A 54 4.16 -1.26 -21.60
N SER A 55 4.75 -0.37 -22.39
CA SER A 55 4.41 -0.29 -23.79
C SER A 55 5.66 -0.69 -24.59
N THR A 56 5.61 -1.80 -25.31
CA THR A 56 6.58 -2.14 -26.37
C THR A 56 6.42 -1.25 -27.59
N ASP A 57 5.31 -0.51 -27.67
CA ASP A 57 5.18 0.62 -28.58
C ASP A 57 5.71 1.86 -27.86
N GLU A 58 6.89 2.32 -28.27
CA GLU A 58 7.34 3.69 -28.07
C GLU A 58 6.38 4.67 -28.77
N LYS A 59 5.10 4.73 -28.37
CA LYS A 59 4.37 5.99 -28.49
C LYS A 59 5.08 6.93 -27.55
N VAL A 60 5.85 7.81 -28.15
CA VAL A 60 6.74 8.80 -27.53
C VAL A 60 5.95 9.61 -26.51
N ARG A 61 5.88 9.15 -25.26
CA ARG A 61 5.55 10.03 -24.15
C ARG A 61 6.73 10.98 -24.01
N SER A 62 6.45 12.27 -23.99
CA SER A 62 7.47 13.31 -23.86
C SER A 62 8.17 13.28 -22.49
N LYS A 63 7.58 12.61 -21.49
CA LYS A 63 8.11 12.48 -20.13
C LYS A 63 7.81 11.10 -19.53
N PRO A 64 8.73 10.53 -18.72
CA PRO A 64 8.42 9.36 -17.92
C PRO A 64 7.36 9.71 -16.86
N GLY A 65 6.41 8.81 -16.61
CA GLY A 65 5.41 9.01 -15.56
C GLY A 65 6.06 8.99 -14.16
N ALA A 66 5.51 9.77 -13.24
CA ALA A 66 6.04 10.02 -11.90
C ALA A 66 5.73 8.90 -10.89
N ALA A 67 4.61 8.19 -11.03
CA ALA A 67 4.16 7.18 -10.08
C ALA A 67 3.68 5.90 -10.79
N LYS A 68 3.70 4.78 -10.08
CA LYS A 68 3.21 3.48 -10.54
C LYS A 68 2.07 3.01 -9.64
N THR A 69 1.27 2.09 -10.15
CA THR A 69 0.18 1.50 -9.38
C THR A 69 0.25 -0.01 -9.44
N LEU A 70 0.20 -0.68 -8.28
CA LEU A 70 -0.14 -2.09 -8.18
C LEU A 70 -1.65 -2.24 -7.96
N LEU A 71 -2.24 -3.23 -8.58
CA LEU A 71 -3.66 -3.58 -8.44
C LEU A 71 -3.78 -4.99 -7.88
N VAL A 72 -4.77 -5.19 -7.02
CA VAL A 72 -5.17 -6.52 -6.56
C VAL A 72 -6.50 -6.90 -7.20
N VAL A 73 -6.48 -8.02 -7.92
CA VAL A 73 -7.62 -8.57 -8.66
C VAL A 73 -7.98 -9.91 -8.04
N PRO A 74 -9.14 -10.04 -7.38
CA PRO A 74 -9.63 -11.33 -6.88
C PRO A 74 -9.78 -12.32 -8.02
N LYS A 75 -9.41 -13.57 -7.79
CA LYS A 75 -9.87 -14.66 -8.63
C LYS A 75 -11.23 -15.11 -8.07
N GLY A 76 -12.21 -15.33 -8.95
CA GLY A 76 -13.53 -15.81 -8.54
C GLY A 76 -13.38 -17.04 -7.62
N ASP A 77 -14.31 -17.21 -6.68
CA ASP A 77 -14.24 -18.31 -5.73
C ASP A 77 -14.06 -19.63 -6.50
N VAL A 78 -12.93 -20.31 -6.28
CA VAL A 78 -12.83 -21.73 -6.57
C VAL A 78 -13.87 -22.35 -5.65
N SER A 79 -15.04 -22.63 -6.20
CA SER A 79 -16.19 -23.11 -5.45
C SER A 79 -15.77 -24.27 -4.56
N ASP A 80 -16.06 -24.12 -3.27
CA ASP A 80 -16.17 -25.20 -2.30
C ASP A 80 -16.90 -26.39 -2.94
N THR A 81 -16.12 -27.33 -3.42
CA THR A 81 -16.57 -28.64 -3.88
C THR A 81 -15.66 -29.66 -3.23
N SER A 82 -15.77 -29.78 -1.91
CA SER A 82 -15.88 -31.08 -1.24
C SER A 82 -15.89 -30.88 0.28
N GLY A 83 -17.09 -30.99 0.84
CA GLY A 83 -17.22 -31.73 2.08
C GLY A 83 -16.72 -33.16 1.84
N ALA A 84 -15.46 -33.40 2.20
CA ALA A 84 -14.95 -34.73 2.48
C ALA A 84 -14.04 -34.59 3.70
N SER A 85 -14.63 -34.91 4.86
CA SER A 85 -13.90 -35.36 6.04
C SER A 85 -12.80 -36.32 5.60
N ASN A 86 -11.56 -36.00 5.93
CA ASN A 86 -10.55 -37.01 6.23
C ASN A 86 -9.59 -36.44 7.28
N VAL A 87 -9.76 -36.97 8.49
CA VAL A 87 -8.78 -37.01 9.55
C VAL A 87 -7.48 -37.59 8.98
N ALA A 88 -6.39 -36.84 9.03
CA ALA A 88 -5.05 -37.41 8.90
C ALA A 88 -4.04 -36.59 9.71
N HIS A 89 -3.62 -37.23 10.80
CA HIS A 89 -2.42 -37.07 11.60
C HIS A 89 -1.30 -36.16 11.07
N ASP A 90 -0.91 -35.22 11.93
CA ASP A 90 0.43 -35.11 12.52
C ASP A 90 1.60 -35.72 11.74
N VAL A 91 2.46 -34.86 11.17
CA VAL A 91 3.91 -35.06 11.15
C VAL A 91 4.57 -33.68 11.31
N ALA A 92 4.86 -33.31 12.55
CA ALA A 92 5.86 -32.31 12.88
C ALA A 92 7.25 -32.82 12.42
N GLY A 93 7.81 -32.18 11.40
CA GLY A 93 9.22 -32.33 11.02
C GLY A 93 10.11 -31.58 12.01
N LYS A 94 10.48 -32.29 13.07
CA LYS A 94 11.53 -31.97 14.06
C LYS A 94 12.86 -31.67 13.34
N LEU A 95 13.44 -30.48 13.52
CA LEU A 95 14.88 -30.31 13.41
C LEU A 95 15.42 -30.15 14.83
N GLU A 96 15.95 -31.23 15.38
CA GLU A 96 16.70 -31.22 16.63
C GLU A 96 18.15 -30.79 16.40
N VAL A 97 18.63 -30.08 17.40
CA VAL A 97 19.94 -29.48 17.60
C VAL A 97 20.97 -30.55 17.92
N GLU A 98 22.16 -30.49 17.29
CA GLU A 98 23.36 -31.07 17.88
C GLU A 98 24.20 -29.98 18.55
N THR A 99 24.58 -30.26 19.80
CA THR A 99 25.38 -29.42 20.67
C THR A 99 26.81 -29.94 20.69
N SER A 100 27.79 -29.04 20.65
CA SER A 100 29.08 -29.26 21.31
C SER A 100 29.64 -27.91 21.72
N GLY A 101 29.71 -27.69 23.03
CA GLY A 101 30.21 -26.46 23.62
C GLY A 101 31.73 -26.40 23.72
N ASN A 102 32.25 -25.19 23.92
CA ASN A 102 33.21 -24.93 24.99
C ASN A 102 33.16 -23.45 25.41
N ALA A 103 33.48 -23.23 26.69
CA ALA A 103 33.28 -22.03 27.49
C ALA A 103 34.13 -20.80 27.10
N GLY A 104 33.64 -19.62 27.49
CA GLY A 104 34.25 -18.29 27.29
C GLY A 104 35.46 -18.00 28.20
N PRO A 105 35.68 -16.76 28.71
CA PRO A 105 34.88 -15.54 28.62
C PRO A 105 35.66 -14.30 28.12
N THR A 106 34.97 -13.19 27.83
CA THR A 106 35.19 -11.88 28.49
C THR A 106 34.20 -10.84 27.95
N ALA A 107 33.70 -10.02 28.86
CA ALA A 107 32.70 -8.99 28.65
C ALA A 107 33.21 -7.78 27.84
N SER A 108 32.34 -7.20 27.02
CA SER A 108 32.26 -5.74 26.89
C SER A 108 30.84 -5.33 26.56
N THR A 109 30.20 -4.72 27.53
CA THR A 109 28.96 -3.95 27.42
C THR A 109 29.16 -2.82 26.41
N SER A 110 28.36 -2.80 25.34
CA SER A 110 28.07 -1.56 24.60
C SER A 110 26.70 -1.70 23.99
N GLY A 111 25.69 -1.22 24.72
CA GLY A 111 24.40 -0.96 24.14
C GLY A 111 24.54 0.07 23.01
N ASN A 112 23.95 -0.23 21.87
CA ASN A 112 23.60 0.78 20.87
C ASN A 112 22.17 0.47 20.43
N GLY A 113 21.24 0.97 21.25
CA GLY A 113 19.94 1.34 20.75
C GLY A 113 20.12 2.56 19.85
N ALA A 114 19.89 2.38 18.56
CA ALA A 114 19.67 3.47 17.62
C ALA A 114 18.59 3.01 16.65
N THR A 115 17.35 2.97 17.13
CA THR A 115 16.17 3.07 16.27
C THR A 115 16.24 4.44 15.63
N PHE A 116 16.56 4.49 14.33
CA PHE A 116 16.79 5.75 13.62
C PHE A 116 15.85 5.85 12.41
N VAL A 117 14.98 6.86 12.41
CA VAL A 117 13.82 6.95 11.52
C VAL A 117 13.81 8.28 10.77
N GLY A 118 14.55 8.39 9.66
CA GLY A 118 14.61 9.60 8.84
C GLY A 118 13.73 9.52 7.59
N GLY A 119 12.47 9.93 7.64
CA GLY A 119 11.59 9.98 6.46
C GLY A 119 10.62 11.16 6.57
N ALA A 120 10.71 12.09 5.61
CA ALA A 120 9.76 13.20 5.48
C ALA A 120 8.48 12.71 4.77
N PRO A 121 7.28 13.00 5.30
CA PRO A 121 6.02 12.55 4.72
C PRO A 121 5.56 13.42 3.52
N ALA A 122 5.22 12.77 2.40
CA ALA A 122 4.28 13.27 1.40
C ALA A 122 2.83 12.90 1.80
N SER A 123 1.82 13.43 1.09
CA SER A 123 0.39 13.38 1.45
C SER A 123 -0.17 11.97 1.78
N ASN A 124 -1.24 11.99 2.57
CA ASN A 124 -2.13 10.87 2.93
C ASN A 124 -2.78 10.27 1.65
N VAL A 125 -3.15 8.98 1.56
CA VAL A 125 -4.33 8.35 2.21
C VAL A 125 -4.33 6.80 2.12
N ALA A 126 -4.74 6.08 3.19
CA ALA A 126 -5.14 4.65 3.15
C ALA A 126 -5.74 4.05 4.45
N GLN A 127 -7.06 3.72 4.51
CA GLN A 127 -7.67 2.79 5.51
C GLN A 127 -8.81 1.93 4.90
N GLU A 128 -9.24 0.76 5.43
CA GLU A 128 -9.40 0.30 6.83
C GLU A 128 -9.55 -1.25 6.90
N VAL A 129 -9.14 -1.92 8.02
CA VAL A 129 -10.00 -2.78 8.90
C VAL A 129 -9.33 -3.03 10.29
N ALA A 130 -9.97 -2.59 11.39
CA ALA A 130 -10.05 -3.30 12.70
C ALA A 130 -11.12 -2.57 13.56
N GLY A 131 -12.38 -3.01 13.60
CA GLY A 131 -12.89 -3.97 14.59
C GLY A 131 -14.36 -3.63 14.88
N GLN A 132 -15.22 -4.64 14.93
CA GLN A 132 -16.62 -4.54 15.38
C GLN A 132 -16.76 -5.28 16.71
N LEU A 133 -17.51 -4.71 17.65
CA LEU A 133 -18.40 -5.44 18.56
C LEU A 133 -19.65 -4.59 18.83
N GLU A 134 -20.78 -5.28 18.97
CA GLU A 134 -22.15 -4.89 18.60
C GLU A 134 -22.98 -4.30 19.77
N VAL A 135 -24.16 -3.72 19.46
CA VAL A 135 -25.53 -4.17 19.87
C VAL A 135 -26.60 -3.22 19.24
N GLU A 136 -27.45 -3.81 18.38
CA GLU A 136 -28.90 -3.62 18.06
C GLU A 136 -29.67 -2.30 18.39
N THR A 137 -30.67 -1.78 17.66
CA THR A 137 -31.68 -2.26 16.67
C THR A 137 -32.28 -1.06 15.90
N SER A 138 -33.00 -1.36 14.80
CA SER A 138 -34.13 -0.60 14.20
C SER A 138 -33.90 0.05 12.82
N ASP A 139 -34.44 -0.64 11.82
CA ASP A 139 -35.10 -0.16 10.60
C ASP A 139 -34.81 1.27 10.10
N ASN A 140 -33.96 1.36 9.07
CA ASN A 140 -34.21 2.31 7.99
C ASN A 140 -33.59 1.81 6.67
N ALA A 141 -34.44 1.38 5.74
CA ALA A 141 -34.04 0.96 4.41
C ALA A 141 -33.60 2.19 3.58
N GLY A 142 -32.30 2.50 3.64
CA GLY A 142 -31.65 3.38 2.65
C GLY A 142 -31.68 2.75 1.24
N PRO A 143 -31.57 3.56 0.18
CA PRO A 143 -31.75 3.09 -1.19
C PRO A 143 -30.73 2.00 -1.51
N LYS A 144 -31.22 0.85 -1.97
CA LYS A 144 -30.39 -0.23 -2.51
C LYS A 144 -29.55 0.32 -3.67
N PRO A 145 -28.24 0.05 -3.74
CA PRO A 145 -27.45 0.41 -4.90
C PRO A 145 -28.06 -0.25 -6.14
N SER A 146 -28.42 0.57 -7.12
CA SER A 146 -28.89 0.12 -8.43
C SER A 146 -27.84 -0.80 -9.04
N GLU A 147 -28.30 -1.95 -9.55
CA GLU A 147 -27.55 -2.89 -10.36
C GLU A 147 -26.98 -2.18 -11.60
N ALA A 148 -25.78 -1.63 -11.47
CA ALA A 148 -25.02 -1.12 -12.59
C ALA A 148 -24.29 -2.30 -13.25
N GLY A 149 -24.81 -2.69 -14.42
CA GLY A 149 -24.21 -3.49 -15.49
C GLY A 149 -22.94 -4.29 -15.17
N ASN A 150 -23.11 -5.60 -15.03
CA ASN A 150 -22.03 -6.58 -15.16
C ASN A 150 -21.51 -6.57 -16.61
N THR A 151 -20.64 -5.62 -16.93
CA THR A 151 -19.67 -5.81 -18.02
C THR A 151 -18.59 -6.73 -17.45
N GLY A 152 -18.26 -7.82 -18.14
CA GLY A 152 -17.33 -8.86 -17.68
C GLY A 152 -15.86 -8.41 -17.52
N LYS A 153 -15.63 -7.19 -17.04
CA LYS A 153 -14.32 -6.65 -16.66
C LYS A 153 -13.95 -7.22 -15.28
N GLU A 154 -12.76 -7.78 -15.16
CA GLU A 154 -12.24 -8.24 -13.87
C GLU A 154 -12.36 -7.14 -12.81
N GLN A 155 -13.03 -7.45 -11.69
CA GLN A 155 -13.30 -6.46 -10.68
C GLN A 155 -12.06 -6.16 -9.84
N ILE A 156 -11.43 -5.01 -10.07
CA ILE A 156 -10.30 -4.54 -9.25
C ILE A 156 -10.77 -4.30 -7.82
N ALA A 157 -10.13 -4.97 -6.86
CA ALA A 157 -10.50 -4.90 -5.44
C ALA A 157 -9.76 -3.81 -4.68
N GLY A 158 -8.59 -3.39 -5.15
CA GLY A 158 -7.79 -2.36 -4.49
C GLY A 158 -6.55 -1.97 -5.29
N MET A 159 -5.87 -0.94 -4.80
CA MET A 159 -4.66 -0.39 -5.39
C MET A 159 -3.61 -0.02 -4.34
N ALA A 160 -2.35 0.01 -4.77
CA ALA A 160 -1.27 0.72 -4.10
C ALA A 160 -0.57 1.63 -5.13
N LEU A 161 -0.69 2.94 -4.97
CA LEU A 161 -0.06 3.96 -5.80
C LEU A 161 1.21 4.45 -5.11
N PHE A 162 2.34 4.39 -5.81
CA PHE A 162 3.65 4.61 -5.20
C PHE A 162 4.66 5.19 -6.20
N PHE A 163 5.72 5.76 -5.67
CA PHE A 163 6.87 6.25 -6.44
C PHE A 163 8.17 5.95 -5.69
N ASN A 164 9.31 6.13 -6.36
CA ASN A 164 10.60 5.92 -5.72
C ASN A 164 11.00 7.17 -4.94
N ASN A 165 11.50 7.00 -3.72
CA ASN A 165 12.19 8.04 -2.98
C ASN A 165 13.68 7.66 -2.79
N TYR A 166 14.44 8.49 -2.09
CA TYR A 166 15.85 8.23 -1.81
C TYR A 166 16.21 8.65 -0.39
N SER A 167 16.93 7.78 0.31
CA SER A 167 17.52 8.09 1.61
C SER A 167 18.96 8.54 1.43
N THR A 168 19.26 9.79 1.78
CA THR A 168 20.64 10.30 1.78
C THR A 168 21.51 9.66 2.86
N TRP A 169 20.90 9.05 3.88
CA TRP A 169 21.61 8.43 5.01
C TRP A 169 21.95 6.97 4.74
N LEU A 170 21.01 6.23 4.15
CA LEU A 170 21.27 4.86 3.68
C LEU A 170 22.01 4.84 2.34
N ALA A 171 22.10 5.99 1.66
CA ALA A 171 22.56 6.11 0.28
C ALA A 171 21.87 5.10 -0.65
N LYS A 172 20.57 4.90 -0.45
CA LYS A 172 19.76 3.90 -1.15
C LYS A 172 18.43 4.47 -1.62
N PRO A 173 17.96 4.05 -2.82
CA PRO A 173 16.58 4.27 -3.22
C PRO A 173 15.61 3.56 -2.26
N GLY A 174 14.35 3.99 -2.28
CA GLY A 174 13.24 3.40 -1.55
C GLY A 174 11.94 3.45 -2.35
N ILE A 175 10.86 3.00 -1.73
CA ILE A 175 9.51 3.24 -2.20
C ILE A 175 8.81 4.17 -1.21
N TYR A 176 8.18 5.21 -1.74
CA TYR A 176 7.16 5.97 -1.03
C TYR A 176 5.79 5.54 -1.55
N LEU A 177 4.97 4.98 -0.67
CA LEU A 177 3.58 4.61 -0.92
C LEU A 177 2.70 5.83 -0.63
N GLU A 178 2.11 6.41 -1.69
CA GLU A 178 1.21 7.56 -1.59
C GLU A 178 -0.18 7.12 -1.13
N ASP A 179 -0.79 6.20 -1.88
CA ASP A 179 -2.15 5.72 -1.58
C ASP A 179 -2.22 4.20 -1.53
N LEU A 180 -2.86 3.68 -0.48
CA LEU A 180 -3.24 2.26 -0.36
C LEU A 180 -4.74 2.16 -0.11
N TYR A 181 -5.46 1.52 -1.02
CA TYR A 181 -6.91 1.45 -0.90
C TYR A 181 -7.44 0.08 -1.28
N VAL A 182 -8.35 -0.43 -0.46
CA VAL A 182 -9.14 -1.62 -0.75
C VAL A 182 -10.60 -1.22 -0.65
N ARG A 183 -11.35 -1.49 -1.72
CA ARG A 183 -12.78 -1.21 -1.80
C ARG A 183 -13.54 -1.89 -0.68
N PRO A 184 -14.58 -1.24 -0.09
CA PRO A 184 -15.31 -1.77 1.06
C PRO A 184 -15.75 -3.23 0.92
N ALA A 185 -16.28 -3.63 -0.24
CA ALA A 185 -16.75 -5.01 -0.51
C ALA A 185 -15.66 -6.10 -0.44
N PHE A 186 -14.38 -5.70 -0.53
CA PHE A 186 -13.23 -6.59 -0.59
C PHE A 186 -12.31 -6.52 0.64
N ARG A 187 -12.66 -5.69 1.63
CA ARG A 187 -11.93 -5.57 2.89
C ARG A 187 -12.03 -6.87 3.71
N LYS A 188 -11.15 -7.02 4.71
CA LYS A 188 -11.02 -8.22 5.55
C LYS A 188 -10.54 -9.49 4.82
N ARG A 189 -10.13 -9.39 3.56
CA ARG A 189 -9.62 -10.51 2.74
C ARG A 189 -8.08 -10.57 2.63
N GLY A 190 -7.38 -9.69 3.36
CA GLY A 190 -5.91 -9.63 3.37
C GLY A 190 -5.27 -8.86 2.21
N TYR A 191 -6.05 -8.20 1.36
CA TYR A 191 -5.54 -7.51 0.16
C TYR A 191 -4.63 -6.31 0.45
N GLY A 192 -4.91 -5.52 1.49
CA GLY A 192 -4.02 -4.42 1.89
C GLY A 192 -2.62 -4.93 2.29
N LYS A 193 -2.59 -6.01 3.09
CA LYS A 193 -1.35 -6.70 3.45
C LYS A 193 -0.65 -7.27 2.22
N ALA A 194 -1.38 -7.88 1.29
CA ALA A 194 -0.80 -8.46 0.09
C ALA A 194 -0.13 -7.40 -0.81
N LEU A 195 -0.74 -6.22 -0.94
CA LEU A 195 -0.16 -5.09 -1.66
C LEU A 195 1.13 -4.56 -0.98
N LEU A 196 1.11 -4.38 0.35
CA LEU A 196 2.32 -3.99 1.11
C LEU A 196 3.44 -5.01 0.97
N GLN A 197 3.12 -6.31 1.05
CA GLN A 197 4.09 -7.38 0.85
C GLN A 197 4.66 -7.39 -0.57
N ALA A 198 3.85 -7.06 -1.59
CA ALA A 198 4.32 -6.92 -2.96
C ALA A 198 5.34 -5.77 -3.11
N LEU A 199 5.09 -4.62 -2.49
CA LEU A 199 6.03 -3.49 -2.45
C LEU A 199 7.30 -3.83 -1.67
N ALA A 200 7.18 -4.47 -0.50
CA ALA A 200 8.32 -4.90 0.29
C ALA A 200 9.22 -5.88 -0.48
N ARG A 201 8.62 -6.84 -1.21
CA ARG A 201 9.37 -7.73 -2.12
C ARG A 201 10.10 -6.95 -3.20
N GLU A 202 9.50 -5.91 -3.76
CA GLU A 202 10.16 -5.05 -4.73
C GLU A 202 11.35 -4.31 -4.11
N CYS A 203 11.20 -3.78 -2.89
CA CYS A 203 12.30 -3.15 -2.18
C CYS A 203 13.47 -4.13 -1.96
N VAL A 204 13.20 -5.31 -1.41
CA VAL A 204 14.22 -6.33 -1.15
C VAL A 204 14.90 -6.77 -2.44
N ALA A 205 14.13 -7.05 -3.50
CA ALA A 205 14.68 -7.52 -4.77
C ALA A 205 15.59 -6.49 -5.47
N LYS A 206 15.44 -5.21 -5.15
CA LYS A 206 16.22 -4.11 -5.75
C LYS A 206 17.25 -3.50 -4.82
N ASP A 207 17.46 -4.08 -3.64
CA ASP A 207 18.30 -3.52 -2.57
C ASP A 207 17.91 -2.08 -2.17
N TYR A 208 16.60 -1.82 -2.11
CA TYR A 208 16.07 -0.55 -1.64
C TYR A 208 16.07 -0.50 -0.12
N GLY A 209 16.41 0.66 0.43
CA GLY A 209 16.61 0.83 1.86
C GLY A 209 15.30 0.80 2.66
N ARG A 210 14.18 1.28 2.10
CA ARG A 210 12.93 1.48 2.84
C ARG A 210 11.67 1.41 1.98
N LEU A 211 10.56 1.09 2.64
CA LEU A 211 9.19 1.32 2.19
C LEU A 211 8.56 2.30 3.21
N GLU A 212 8.16 3.48 2.75
CA GLU A 212 7.68 4.58 3.61
C GLU A 212 6.32 5.09 3.14
N TRP A 213 5.51 5.60 4.06
CA TRP A 213 4.20 6.21 3.77
C TRP A 213 3.78 7.14 4.90
N SER A 214 2.72 7.90 4.64
CA SER A 214 2.05 8.71 5.65
C SER A 214 0.72 8.10 6.06
N VAL A 215 0.33 8.38 7.29
CA VAL A 215 -0.97 8.00 7.82
C VAL A 215 -1.50 9.11 8.72
N LEU A 216 -2.77 9.48 8.52
CA LEU A 216 -3.44 10.53 9.28
C LEU A 216 -3.40 10.26 10.80
N LYS A 217 -3.30 11.31 11.61
CA LYS A 217 -3.16 11.15 13.07
C LYS A 217 -4.40 10.53 13.73
N TRP A 218 -5.59 10.83 13.23
CA TRP A 218 -6.87 10.32 13.77
C TRP A 218 -7.15 8.84 13.44
N ASN A 219 -6.30 8.26 12.59
CA ASN A 219 -6.58 7.10 11.76
C ASN A 219 -6.16 5.79 12.47
N LYS A 220 -6.63 5.61 13.72
CA LYS A 220 -6.18 4.52 14.60
C LYS A 220 -6.26 3.11 13.98
N PRO A 221 -7.31 2.72 13.24
CA PRO A 221 -7.40 1.37 12.69
C PRO A 221 -6.25 0.97 11.76
N SER A 222 -5.74 1.90 10.96
CA SER A 222 -4.63 1.63 10.03
C SER A 222 -3.29 1.85 10.68
N ILE A 223 -3.18 2.75 11.65
CA ILE A 223 -2.00 2.79 12.53
C ILE A 223 -1.81 1.41 13.15
N ASP A 224 -2.86 0.81 13.72
CA ASP A 224 -2.79 -0.52 14.32
C ASP A 224 -2.46 -1.62 13.31
N PHE A 225 -3.04 -1.54 12.10
CA PHE A 225 -2.69 -2.44 11.01
C PHE A 225 -1.21 -2.33 10.60
N TYR A 226 -0.69 -1.12 10.48
CA TYR A 226 0.70 -0.86 10.08
C TYR A 226 1.70 -1.24 11.18
N GLU A 227 1.40 -0.94 12.43
CA GLU A 227 2.24 -1.24 13.60
C GLU A 227 2.12 -2.71 14.06
N SER A 228 1.17 -3.48 13.50
CA SER A 228 1.05 -4.91 13.79
C SER A 228 2.36 -5.66 13.53
N GLU A 229 2.65 -6.70 14.30
CA GLU A 229 3.88 -7.53 14.18
C GLU A 229 4.11 -8.08 12.76
N THR A 230 3.04 -8.22 12.00
CA THR A 230 3.07 -8.71 10.63
C THR A 230 3.62 -7.68 9.63
N ILE A 231 3.33 -6.39 9.82
CA ILE A 231 3.79 -5.31 8.93
C ILE A 231 5.04 -4.66 9.51
N GLY A 232 5.06 -4.43 10.83
CA GLY A 232 6.23 -3.95 11.56
C GLY A 232 6.61 -2.50 11.25
N ALA A 233 5.65 -1.66 10.81
CA ALA A 233 5.91 -0.25 10.61
C ALA A 233 6.15 0.43 11.97
N VAL A 234 7.06 1.39 11.99
CA VAL A 234 7.33 2.24 13.16
C VAL A 234 7.03 3.69 12.80
N SER A 235 6.34 4.40 13.69
CA SER A 235 6.02 5.81 13.52
C SER A 235 7.17 6.71 13.99
N ASN A 236 7.58 7.67 13.18
CA ASN A 236 8.54 8.73 13.52
C ASN A 236 7.88 10.09 13.82
N ARG A 237 6.58 10.06 14.13
CA ARG A 237 5.72 11.26 14.25
C ARG A 237 6.16 12.27 15.31
N GLU A 238 6.94 11.87 16.29
CA GLU A 238 7.44 12.76 17.35
C GLU A 238 8.67 13.55 16.93
N GLU A 239 9.40 13.08 15.91
CA GLU A 239 10.69 13.66 15.49
C GLU A 239 10.56 14.55 14.26
N TRP A 240 9.58 14.27 13.38
CA TRP A 240 9.49 14.92 12.07
C TRP A 240 8.11 15.51 11.79
N GLU A 241 8.11 16.78 11.35
CA GLU A 241 6.92 17.46 10.84
C GLU A 241 7.04 17.64 9.31
N GLY A 242 5.98 17.26 8.59
CA GLY A 242 5.91 17.45 7.14
C GLY A 242 5.61 18.90 6.80
N MET A 243 6.51 19.54 6.06
CA MET A 243 6.34 20.91 5.57
C MET A 243 5.98 20.91 4.09
N ARG A 244 5.10 21.82 3.67
CA ARG A 244 4.59 21.89 2.30
C ARG A 244 4.47 23.33 1.81
N VAL A 245 4.88 23.55 0.55
CA VAL A 245 4.60 24.77 -0.20
C VAL A 245 3.88 24.38 -1.49
N THR A 246 2.65 24.85 -1.68
CA THR A 246 1.80 24.52 -2.83
C THR A 246 1.06 25.75 -3.34
N GLY A 247 0.45 25.64 -4.53
CA GLY A 247 -0.34 26.71 -5.14
C GLY A 247 0.47 27.99 -5.36
N ASP A 248 -0.18 29.14 -5.15
CA ASP A 248 0.44 30.46 -5.34
C ASP A 248 1.72 30.67 -4.52
N SER A 249 1.79 30.07 -3.32
CA SER A 249 3.00 30.17 -2.48
C SER A 249 4.20 29.50 -3.13
N LEU A 250 4.00 28.42 -3.89
CA LEU A 250 5.07 27.75 -4.63
C LEU A 250 5.54 28.60 -5.80
N VAL A 251 4.61 29.24 -6.53
CA VAL A 251 4.92 30.16 -7.63
C VAL A 251 5.71 31.36 -7.10
N LYS A 252 5.25 31.98 -6.02
CA LYS A 252 5.95 33.10 -5.36
C LYS A 252 7.36 32.72 -4.91
N LEU A 253 7.53 31.53 -4.33
CA LEU A 253 8.84 31.05 -3.92
C LEU A 253 9.79 30.92 -5.12
N ALA A 254 9.30 30.39 -6.25
CA ALA A 254 10.07 30.24 -7.49
C ALA A 254 10.48 31.58 -8.12
N GLU A 255 9.68 32.62 -7.96
CA GLU A 255 9.93 33.96 -8.50
C GLU A 255 10.76 34.86 -7.56
N SER A 256 10.89 34.48 -6.29
CA SER A 256 11.64 35.25 -5.31
C SER A 256 13.13 35.31 -5.67
N ARG A 257 13.69 36.53 -5.73
CA ARG A 257 15.14 36.72 -5.85
C ARG A 257 15.73 36.77 -4.46
N THR A 258 16.80 36.00 -4.23
CA THR A 258 17.60 36.10 -3.01
C THR A 258 18.10 37.54 -2.87
N SER A 259 17.84 38.14 -1.70
CA SER A 259 18.31 39.49 -1.35
C SER A 259 19.82 39.53 -1.21
#